data_AF-A0AA36JTD6-F1
#
_entry.id   AF-A0AA36JTD6-F1
#
_cell.length_a   1.000
_cell.length_b   1.000
_cell.length_c   1.000
_cell.angle_alpha   90.00
_cell.angle_beta   90.00
_cell.angle_gamma   90.00
#
_symmetry.space_group_name_H-M   'P 1'
#
loop_
_entity.id
_entity.type
_entity.pdbx_description
1 polymer ?
#
loop_
_entity_poly.entity_id
_entity_poly.type
_entity_poly.pdbx_seq_one_letter_code
_entity_poly.pdbx_strand_id
1 'polypeptide(L)'
;MVVLMLSKLPVGKLMLLGVRQAARPVAKVAMAAAERSRTFQDCCVAASQLMQTERLHLPHDQAVQAGCTMLGEAVVFGVSGVVLIYEYHRSKEAERQRQEDAREEIRREAAASRAELRVRMDLLVEELERHRADVALLRMEVARTKKNAAPVTGGNHRPGKSGAALAS
;
A
#
# COMPACT_ATOMS: atom_id res chain seq x y z
N MET A 1 17.74 -6.85 2.61
CA MET A 1 16.41 -6.17 2.70
C MET A 1 16.54 -4.67 3.00
N VAL A 2 17.45 -4.23 3.89
CA VAL A 2 17.69 -2.79 4.20
C VAL A 2 18.18 -1.98 2.98
N VAL A 3 18.97 -2.58 2.09
CA VAL A 3 19.51 -1.93 0.88
C VAL A 3 18.42 -1.56 -0.14
N LEU A 4 17.27 -2.25 -0.15
CA LEU A 4 16.17 -2.01 -1.09
C LEU A 4 15.25 -0.85 -0.67
N MET A 5 15.21 -0.50 0.62
CA MET A 5 14.45 0.66 1.12
C MET A 5 15.18 1.98 0.82
N LEU A 6 16.53 1.96 0.78
CA LEU A 6 17.37 3.12 0.42
C LEU A 6 17.34 3.48 -1.08
N SER A 7 16.75 2.65 -1.94
CA SER A 7 16.72 2.86 -3.40
C SER A 7 15.65 3.84 -3.90
N LYS A 8 14.68 4.25 -3.06
CA LYS A 8 13.61 5.18 -3.48
C LYS A 8 13.93 6.66 -3.29
N LEU A 9 15.10 6.99 -2.74
CA LEU A 9 15.59 8.37 -2.64
C LEU A 9 16.87 8.50 -3.49
N PRO A 10 16.78 8.96 -4.76
CA PRO A 10 17.97 9.22 -5.59
C PRO A 10 18.97 10.18 -4.91
N VAL A 11 18.49 11.03 -4.00
CA VAL A 11 19.30 11.95 -3.17
C VAL A 11 20.13 11.23 -2.11
N GLY A 12 19.62 10.13 -1.53
CA GLY A 12 20.30 9.43 -0.43
C GLY A 12 21.64 8.83 -0.83
N LYS A 13 21.75 8.29 -2.04
CA LYS A 13 23.02 7.73 -2.56
C LYS A 13 24.03 8.82 -2.90
N LEU A 14 23.58 9.92 -3.51
CA LEU A 14 24.45 11.06 -3.86
C LEU A 14 24.94 11.81 -2.61
N MET A 15 24.07 12.00 -1.63
CA MET A 15 24.40 12.67 -0.37
C MET A 15 25.32 11.81 0.51
N LEU A 16 25.09 10.49 0.59
CA LEU A 16 25.99 9.58 1.31
C LEU A 16 27.40 9.56 0.69
N LEU A 17 27.49 9.62 -0.65
CA LEU A 17 28.78 9.72 -1.35
C LEU A 17 29.46 11.08 -1.10
N GLY A 18 28.71 12.19 -1.13
CA GLY A 18 29.24 13.52 -0.82
C GLY A 18 29.73 13.67 0.62
N VAL A 19 28.98 13.13 1.58
CA VAL A 19 29.35 13.13 3.00
C VAL A 19 30.60 12.29 3.25
N ARG A 20 30.74 11.11 2.62
CA ARG A 20 31.98 10.31 2.73
C ARG A 20 33.19 11.05 2.16
N GLN A 21 33.04 11.76 1.05
CA GLN A 21 34.14 12.53 0.45
C GLN A 21 34.54 13.73 1.31
N ALA A 22 33.58 14.39 1.97
CA ALA A 22 33.82 15.51 2.88
C ALA A 22 34.31 15.07 4.28
N ALA A 23 33.94 13.88 4.75
CA ALA A 23 34.36 13.36 6.05
C ALA A 23 35.81 12.85 6.03
N ARG A 24 36.32 12.41 4.87
CA ARG A 24 37.72 11.97 4.69
C ARG A 24 38.78 12.99 5.10
N PRO A 25 38.72 14.28 4.66
CA PRO A 25 39.71 15.28 5.10
C PRO A 25 39.62 15.54 6.61
N VAL A 26 38.42 15.58 7.18
CA VAL A 26 38.21 15.75 8.63
C VAL A 26 38.81 14.58 9.40
N ALA A 27 38.57 13.34 8.95
CA ALA A 27 39.13 12.14 9.53
C ALA A 27 40.67 12.15 9.45
N LYS A 28 41.26 12.57 8.32
CA LYS A 28 42.72 12.70 8.18
C LYS A 28 43.32 13.74 9.14
N VAL A 29 42.67 14.88 9.32
CA VAL A 29 43.12 15.91 10.27
C VAL A 29 43.01 15.41 11.71
N ALA A 30 41.91 14.74 12.05
CA ALA A 30 41.71 14.14 13.38
C ALA A 30 42.77 13.06 13.67
N MET A 31 43.06 12.19 12.69
CA MET A 31 44.13 11.18 12.79
C MET A 31 45.50 11.83 12.98
N ALA A 32 45.85 12.84 12.18
CA ALA A 32 47.13 13.54 12.31
C ALA A 32 47.30 14.28 13.65
N ALA A 33 46.21 14.76 14.23
CA ALA A 33 46.20 15.35 15.57
C ALA A 33 46.36 14.26 16.66
N ALA A 34 45.71 13.11 16.48
CA ALA A 34 45.78 11.98 17.40
C ALA A 34 47.15 11.31 17.41
N GLU A 35 47.81 11.16 16.25
CA GLU A 35 49.17 10.64 16.12
C GLU A 35 50.20 11.50 16.88
N ARG A 36 49.97 12.81 17.01
CA ARG A 36 50.86 13.71 17.77
C ARG A 36 50.57 13.73 19.27
N SER A 37 49.44 13.18 19.70
CA SER A 37 49.00 13.22 21.10
C SER A 37 49.50 12.01 21.88
N ARG A 38 50.34 12.24 22.90
CA ARG A 38 50.85 11.16 23.76
C ARG A 38 49.76 10.47 24.57
N THR A 39 48.77 11.23 25.05
CA THR A 39 47.63 10.66 25.80
C THR A 39 46.79 9.71 24.95
N PHE A 40 46.68 9.98 23.64
CA PHE A 40 46.00 9.08 22.71
C PHE A 40 46.82 7.82 22.47
N GLN A 41 48.13 7.95 22.24
CA GLN A 41 49.03 6.80 22.08
C GLN A 41 48.99 5.88 23.31
N ASP A 42 49.10 6.44 24.52
CA ASP A 42 49.04 5.69 25.79
C ASP A 42 47.68 4.99 25.97
N CYS A 43 46.58 5.68 25.62
CA CYS A 43 45.24 5.10 25.66
C CYS A 43 45.07 3.96 24.66
N CYS A 44 45.56 4.11 23.42
CA CYS A 44 45.51 3.05 22.40
C CYS A 44 46.31 1.82 22.83
N VAL A 45 47.47 2.02 23.45
CA VAL A 45 48.31 0.93 23.96
C VAL A 45 47.61 0.23 25.12
N ALA A 46 47.11 0.98 26.10
CA ALA A 46 46.35 0.43 27.22
C ALA A 46 45.10 -0.33 26.75
N ALA A 47 44.35 0.23 25.80
CA ALA A 47 43.17 -0.41 25.21
C ALA A 47 43.55 -1.68 24.44
N SER A 48 44.66 -1.67 23.69
CA SER A 48 45.15 -2.85 22.98
C SER A 48 45.56 -3.97 23.94
N GLN A 49 46.17 -3.62 25.08
CA GLN A 49 46.57 -4.58 26.11
C GLN A 49 45.34 -5.18 26.81
N LEU A 50 44.29 -4.38 27.02
CA LEU A 50 43.04 -4.82 27.64
C LEU A 50 42.24 -5.77 26.74
N MET A 51 42.36 -5.62 25.41
CA MET A 51 41.70 -6.46 24.41
C MET A 51 42.53 -7.67 23.96
N GLN A 52 43.80 -7.79 24.38
CA GLN A 52 44.64 -8.93 24.01
C GLN A 52 44.17 -10.22 24.71
N THR A 53 43.38 -11.01 23.99
CA THR A 53 43.20 -12.44 24.28
C THR A 53 44.50 -13.19 23.95
N GLU A 54 45.38 -13.34 24.95
CA GLU A 54 46.46 -14.33 25.16
C GLU A 54 47.45 -14.70 24.02
N ARG A 55 47.31 -14.26 22.76
CA ARG A 55 48.09 -14.83 21.63
C ARG A 55 48.72 -13.86 20.63
N LEU A 56 48.59 -12.54 20.79
CA LEU A 56 49.21 -11.60 19.85
C LEU A 56 49.60 -10.28 20.53
N HIS A 57 50.85 -10.19 20.99
CA HIS A 57 51.43 -8.92 21.40
C HIS A 57 51.65 -8.06 20.14
N LEU A 58 50.82 -7.04 19.95
CA LEU A 58 51.08 -6.01 18.95
C LEU A 58 52.15 -5.03 19.50
N PRO A 59 53.20 -4.73 18.73
CA PRO A 59 54.17 -3.71 19.11
C PRO A 59 53.50 -2.32 19.19
N HIS A 60 54.07 -1.44 20.01
CA HIS A 60 53.52 -0.11 20.34
C HIS A 60 53.06 0.68 19.11
N ASP A 61 53.89 0.73 18.06
CA ASP A 61 53.61 1.48 16.84
C ASP A 61 52.38 0.94 16.07
N GLN A 62 52.21 -0.38 16.04
CA GLN A 62 51.05 -1.01 15.38
C GLN A 62 49.74 -0.73 16.14
N ALA A 63 49.78 -0.69 17.48
CA ALA A 63 48.61 -0.38 18.30
C ALA A 63 48.13 1.07 18.06
N VAL A 64 49.08 2.01 17.94
CA VAL A 64 48.78 3.42 17.63
C VAL A 64 48.21 3.56 16.23
N GLN A 65 48.80 2.90 15.23
CA GLN A 65 48.32 2.97 13.84
C GLN A 65 46.91 2.36 13.68
N ALA A 66 46.64 1.25 14.36
CA ALA A 66 45.31 0.65 14.42
C ALA A 66 44.30 1.59 15.09
N GLY A 67 44.68 2.24 16.18
CA GLY A 67 43.86 3.23 16.88
C GLY A 67 43.53 4.45 16.00
N CYS A 68 44.50 4.96 15.26
CA CYS A 68 44.29 6.07 14.33
C CYS A 68 43.32 5.67 13.21
N THR A 69 43.49 4.48 12.63
CA THR A 69 42.59 3.97 11.59
C THR A 69 41.16 3.86 12.11
N MET A 70 40.97 3.30 13.31
CA MET A 70 39.66 3.19 13.97
C MET A 70 39.04 4.56 14.27
N LEU A 71 39.83 5.54 14.71
CA LEU A 71 39.36 6.91 14.93
C LEU A 71 38.86 7.54 13.63
N GLY A 72 39.61 7.36 12.54
CA GLY A 72 39.22 7.83 11.22
C GLY A 72 37.91 7.23 10.74
N GLU A 73 37.74 5.92 10.91
CA GLU A 73 36.50 5.22 10.59
C GLU A 73 35.34 5.70 11.46
N ALA A 74 35.56 5.85 12.77
CA ALA A 74 34.55 6.34 13.71
C ALA A 74 34.04 7.74 13.34
N VAL A 75 34.94 8.65 12.92
CA VAL A 75 34.55 9.99 12.45
C VAL A 75 33.70 9.90 11.18
N VAL A 76 34.13 9.10 10.20
CA VAL A 76 33.38 8.94 8.94
C VAL A 76 32.00 8.33 9.19
N PHE A 77 31.92 7.29 10.03
CA PHE A 77 30.65 6.66 10.39
C PHE A 77 29.76 7.58 11.21
N GLY A 78 30.32 8.32 12.17
CA GLY A 78 29.57 9.28 12.99
C GLY A 78 28.91 10.36 12.14
N VAL A 79 29.69 11.04 11.28
CA VAL A 79 29.17 12.07 10.38
C VAL A 79 28.13 11.50 9.42
N SER A 80 28.39 10.33 8.84
CA SER A 80 27.44 9.67 7.93
C SER A 80 26.14 9.28 8.65
N GLY A 81 26.24 8.78 9.87
CA GLY A 81 25.10 8.37 10.71
C GLY A 81 24.22 9.56 11.09
N VAL A 82 24.83 10.67 11.52
CA VAL A 82 24.09 11.90 11.87
C VAL A 82 23.31 12.44 10.68
N VAL A 83 23.93 12.51 9.49
CA VAL A 83 23.24 12.96 8.27
C VAL A 83 22.10 12.02 7.90
N LEU A 84 22.31 10.70 7.99
CA LEU A 84 21.27 9.72 7.70
C LEU A 84 20.08 9.84 8.65
N ILE A 85 20.34 10.00 9.95
CA ILE A 85 19.29 10.18 10.96
C ILE A 85 18.52 11.48 10.69
N TYR A 86 19.22 12.58 10.41
CA TYR A 86 18.61 13.86 10.07
C TYR A 86 17.67 13.75 8.85
N GLU A 87 18.16 13.18 7.76
CA GLU A 87 17.37 13.00 6.54
C GLU A 87 16.23 11.99 6.74
N TYR A 88 16.40 10.98 7.59
CA TYR A 88 15.33 10.06 7.97
C TYR A 88 14.19 10.79 8.68
N HIS A 89 14.51 11.62 9.69
CA HIS A 89 13.50 12.42 10.39
C HIS A 89 12.77 13.36 9.42
N ARG A 90 13.53 14.05 8.55
CA ARG A 90 12.98 14.96 7.54
C ARG A 90 12.11 14.23 6.50
N SER A 91 12.54 13.07 6.03
CA SER A 91 11.83 12.31 4.98
C SER A 91 10.55 11.67 5.50
N LYS A 92 10.53 11.26 6.78
CA LYS A 92 9.38 10.60 7.40
C LYS A 92 8.14 11.49 7.43
N GLU A 93 8.31 12.79 7.70
CA GLU A 93 7.21 13.76 7.70
C GLU A 93 6.65 13.98 6.29
N ALA A 94 7.54 14.16 5.31
CA ALA A 94 7.14 14.33 3.90
C ALA A 94 6.47 13.07 3.32
N GLU A 95 6.94 11.88 3.68
CA GLU A 95 6.36 10.62 3.22
C GLU A 95 4.98 10.36 3.85
N ARG A 96 4.79 10.71 5.12
CA ARG A 96 3.50 10.60 5.78
C ARG A 96 2.45 11.46 5.09
N GLN A 97 2.76 12.72 4.79
CA GLN A 97 1.83 13.60 4.08
C GLN A 97 1.46 13.04 2.70
N ARG A 98 2.45 12.59 1.93
CA ARG A 98 2.21 11.99 0.60
C ARG A 98 1.33 10.74 0.67
N GLN A 99 1.48 9.92 1.71
CA GLN A 99 0.63 8.74 1.91
C GLN A 99 -0.79 9.12 2.28
N GLU A 100 -0.98 10.18 3.07
CA GLU A 100 -2.31 10.70 3.42
C GLU A 100 -2.99 11.26 2.16
N ASP A 101 -2.30 12.08 1.38
CA ASP A 101 -2.81 12.64 0.12
C ASP A 101 -3.20 11.54 -0.89
N ALA A 102 -2.34 10.54 -1.10
CA ALA A 102 -2.63 9.43 -2.00
C ALA A 102 -3.82 8.58 -1.52
N ARG A 103 -3.99 8.41 -0.21
CA ARG A 103 -5.15 7.72 0.36
C ARG A 103 -6.44 8.52 0.17
N GLU A 104 -6.37 9.84 0.28
CA GLU A 104 -7.50 10.71 0.01
C GLU A 104 -7.92 10.65 -1.45
N GLU A 105 -6.97 10.66 -2.38
CA GLU A 105 -7.24 10.55 -3.82
C GLU A 105 -7.98 9.25 -4.16
N ILE A 106 -7.46 8.10 -3.71
CA ILE A 106 -8.11 6.80 -3.90
C ILE A 106 -9.52 6.78 -3.28
N ARG A 107 -9.70 7.40 -2.10
CA ARG A 107 -11.02 7.49 -1.45
C ARG A 107 -12.00 8.33 -2.27
N ARG A 108 -11.54 9.44 -2.86
CA ARG A 108 -12.35 10.32 -3.71
C ARG A 108 -12.77 9.59 -4.98
N GLU A 109 -11.84 8.93 -5.65
CA GLU A 109 -12.13 8.11 -6.84
C GLU A 109 -13.13 7.00 -6.51
N ALA A 110 -12.89 6.23 -5.44
CA ALA A 110 -13.81 5.18 -5.02
C ALA A 110 -15.18 5.71 -4.60
N ALA A 111 -15.28 6.94 -4.08
CA ALA A 111 -16.55 7.59 -3.78
C ALA A 111 -17.28 8.01 -5.06
N ALA A 112 -16.56 8.58 -6.04
CA ALA A 112 -17.11 8.95 -7.34
C ALA A 112 -17.63 7.73 -8.10
N SER A 113 -16.85 6.66 -8.22
CA SER A 113 -17.29 5.41 -8.87
C SER A 113 -18.51 4.78 -8.18
N ARG A 114 -18.58 4.86 -6.85
CA ARG A 114 -19.77 4.39 -6.10
C ARG A 114 -21.00 5.25 -6.36
N ALA A 115 -20.84 6.57 -6.48
CA ALA A 115 -21.94 7.47 -6.81
C ALA A 115 -22.46 7.20 -8.23
N GLU A 116 -21.56 7.05 -9.20
CA GLU A 116 -21.93 6.70 -10.58
C GLU A 116 -22.66 5.36 -10.66
N LEU A 117 -22.14 4.33 -9.98
CA LEU A 117 -22.77 3.02 -9.96
C LEU A 117 -24.17 3.05 -9.32
N ARG A 118 -24.37 3.84 -8.27
CA ARG A 118 -25.69 4.03 -7.65
C ARG A 118 -26.69 4.64 -8.62
N VAL A 119 -26.30 5.72 -9.31
CA VAL A 119 -27.16 6.36 -10.32
C VAL A 119 -27.54 5.36 -11.42
N ARG A 120 -26.57 4.55 -11.88
CA ARG A 120 -26.83 3.53 -12.90
C ARG A 120 -27.76 2.42 -12.39
N MET A 121 -27.63 2.01 -11.13
CA MET A 121 -28.53 1.04 -10.52
C MET A 121 -29.96 1.59 -10.43
N ASP A 122 -30.13 2.83 -10.01
CA ASP A 122 -31.45 3.46 -9.89
C ASP A 122 -32.16 3.56 -11.24
N LEU A 123 -31.43 3.92 -12.31
CA LEU A 123 -31.97 3.94 -13.68
C LEU A 123 -32.42 2.55 -14.14
N LEU A 124 -31.62 1.51 -13.89
CA LEU A 124 -31.98 0.13 -14.25
C LEU A 124 -33.21 -0.37 -13.48
N VAL A 125 -33.37 0.03 -12.21
CA VAL A 125 -34.55 -0.28 -11.41
C VAL A 125 -35.79 0.38 -12.03
N GLU A 126 -35.68 1.64 -12.44
CA GLU A 126 -36.80 2.36 -13.08
C GLU A 126 -37.18 1.73 -14.43
N GLU A 127 -36.21 1.33 -15.25
CA GLU A 127 -36.45 0.61 -16.51
C GLU A 127 -37.14 -0.74 -16.28
N LEU A 128 -36.70 -1.51 -15.28
CA LEU A 128 -37.32 -2.80 -14.93
C LEU A 128 -38.77 -2.63 -14.48
N GLU A 129 -39.06 -1.65 -13.64
CA GLU A 129 -40.44 -1.37 -13.20
C GLU A 129 -41.33 -0.96 -14.39
N ARG A 130 -40.79 -0.19 -15.34
CA ARG A 130 -41.50 0.17 -16.58
C ARG A 130 -41.83 -1.05 -17.44
N HIS A 131 -40.83 -1.91 -17.70
CA HIS A 131 -41.04 -3.14 -18.45
C HIS A 131 -42.04 -4.08 -17.76
N ARG A 132 -42.01 -4.14 -16.43
CA ARG A 132 -42.97 -4.93 -15.65
C ARG A 132 -44.39 -4.42 -15.82
N ALA A 133 -44.60 -3.11 -15.83
CA ALA A 133 -45.90 -2.49 -16.08
C ALA A 133 -46.41 -2.78 -17.50
N ASP A 134 -45.55 -2.66 -18.52
CA ASP A 134 -45.89 -2.94 -19.92
C ASP A 134 -46.31 -4.42 -20.11
N VAL A 135 -45.56 -5.35 -19.51
CA VAL A 135 -45.89 -6.78 -19.55
C VAL A 135 -47.23 -7.06 -18.84
N ALA A 136 -47.52 -6.37 -17.73
CA ALA A 136 -48.80 -6.51 -17.04
C ALA A 136 -49.97 -6.03 -17.92
N LEU A 137 -49.81 -4.89 -18.61
CA LEU A 137 -50.81 -4.35 -19.54
C LEU A 137 -51.08 -5.34 -20.69
N LEU A 138 -50.03 -5.80 -21.37
CA LEU A 138 -50.15 -6.76 -22.47
C LEU A 138 -50.82 -8.07 -22.02
N ARG A 139 -50.52 -8.56 -20.82
CA ARG A 139 -51.21 -9.73 -20.25
C ARG A 139 -52.70 -9.50 -20.05
N MET A 140 -53.10 -8.31 -19.61
CA MET A 140 -54.52 -7.94 -19.47
C MET A 140 -55.23 -7.87 -20.83
N GLU A 141 -54.58 -7.31 -21.85
CA GLU A 141 -55.11 -7.26 -23.22
C GLU A 141 -55.29 -8.66 -23.82
N VAL A 142 -54.31 -9.55 -23.62
CA VAL A 142 -54.41 -10.97 -24.02
C VAL A 142 -55.55 -11.68 -23.27
N ALA A 143 -55.74 -11.41 -21.97
CA ALA A 143 -56.85 -11.98 -21.22
C ALA A 143 -58.22 -11.46 -21.73
N ARG A 144 -58.31 -10.17 -22.08
CA ARG A 144 -59.52 -9.57 -22.64
C ARG A 144 -59.87 -10.14 -24.01
N THR A 145 -58.88 -10.25 -24.90
CA THR A 145 -59.07 -10.85 -26.23
C THR A 145 -59.46 -12.33 -26.14
N LYS A 146 -58.84 -13.12 -25.24
CA LYS A 146 -59.27 -14.50 -24.97
C LYS A 146 -60.71 -14.59 -24.45
N LYS A 147 -61.13 -13.68 -23.57
CA LYS A 147 -62.51 -13.62 -23.06
C LYS A 147 -63.51 -13.25 -24.14
N ASN A 148 -63.16 -12.34 -25.04
CA ASN A 148 -63.99 -11.94 -26.18
C ASN A 148 -64.03 -13.01 -27.29
N ALA A 149 -63.03 -13.91 -27.34
CA ALA A 149 -63.00 -15.05 -28.24
C ALA A 149 -63.67 -16.32 -27.67
N ALA A 150 -64.19 -16.29 -26.43
CA ALA A 150 -64.95 -17.39 -25.87
C ALA A 150 -66.31 -17.52 -26.61
N PRO A 151 -66.67 -18.70 -27.14
CA PRO A 151 -67.90 -18.86 -27.92
C PRO A 151 -69.14 -18.70 -27.04
N VAL A 152 -70.12 -17.94 -27.53
CA VAL A 152 -71.49 -17.93 -27.04
C VAL A 152 -72.12 -19.28 -27.38
N THR A 153 -71.94 -20.28 -26.52
CA THR A 153 -72.67 -21.55 -26.60
C THR A 153 -73.25 -21.86 -25.23
N GLY A 154 -74.52 -21.49 -25.03
CA GLY A 154 -75.20 -21.68 -23.75
C GLY A 154 -76.70 -21.40 -23.73
N GLY A 155 -77.46 -22.01 -24.65
CA GLY A 155 -78.76 -22.61 -24.32
C GLY A 155 -80.05 -21.91 -24.77
N ASN A 156 -80.94 -22.66 -25.44
CA ASN A 156 -82.37 -22.76 -25.06
C ASN A 156 -83.13 -23.86 -25.86
N HIS A 157 -83.36 -25.05 -25.29
CA HIS A 157 -84.62 -25.79 -25.48
C HIS A 157 -84.79 -26.95 -24.48
N ARG A 158 -85.93 -26.93 -23.78
CA ARG A 158 -86.53 -27.97 -22.90
C ARG A 158 -88.02 -28.01 -23.29
N PRO A 159 -88.84 -28.98 -22.85
CA PRO A 159 -88.78 -30.44 -22.96
C PRO A 159 -90.03 -31.00 -23.72
N GLY A 160 -89.99 -32.24 -24.23
CA GLY A 160 -91.14 -32.88 -24.89
C GLY A 160 -91.26 -34.36 -24.55
N LYS A 161 -92.41 -34.73 -23.96
CA LYS A 161 -92.79 -36.06 -23.47
C LYS A 161 -93.25 -37.00 -24.61
N SER A 162 -92.97 -38.30 -24.45
CA SER A 162 -93.75 -39.51 -24.86
C SER A 162 -92.73 -40.65 -25.03
N GLY A 163 -92.82 -41.84 -24.45
CA GLY A 163 -93.96 -42.66 -24.05
C GLY A 163 -93.75 -44.06 -24.67
N ALA A 164 -93.95 -45.12 -23.87
CA ALA A 164 -93.98 -46.56 -24.25
C ALA A 164 -92.61 -47.20 -24.60
N ALA A 165 -92.29 -48.46 -24.27
CA ALA A 165 -93.03 -49.62 -23.75
C ALA A 165 -92.00 -50.58 -23.09
N LEU A 166 -92.27 -51.14 -21.89
CA LEU A 166 -92.64 -52.56 -21.63
C LEU A 166 -91.59 -53.59 -22.07
N ALA A 167 -90.94 -54.27 -21.12
CA ALA A 167 -91.30 -55.60 -20.55
C ALA A 167 -90.94 -56.74 -21.51
N SER A 168 -90.26 -57.83 -21.15
CA SER A 168 -90.07 -58.51 -19.86
C SER A 168 -88.71 -59.23 -19.85
#